data_AF-A0A3C1NJZ6-F1
#
_entry.id   AF-A0A3C1NJZ6-F1
#
_cell.length_a   1.000
_cell.length_b   1.000
_cell.length_c   1.000
_cell.angle_alpha   90.00
_cell.angle_beta   90.00
_cell.angle_gamma   90.00
#
_symmetry.space_group_name_H-M   'P 1'
#
loop_
_entity.id
_entity.type
_entity.pdbx_description
1 polymer ?
#
loop_
_entity_poly.entity_id
_entity_poly.type
_entity_poly.pdbx_seq_one_letter_code
_entity_poly.pdbx_strand_id
1 'polypeptide(L)'
;MTLHDLHTLSPGEAASLLSGACGSSTWLNRLMEYFPFTSLQEMLRASEKIWYQDCGEPDWLEAFSHHPKIGDIKSLSEKFASTSHLAGKEQSAVAEASEEL
;
A
#
# COMPACT_ATOMS: atom_id res chain seq x y z
N MET A 1 0.32 12.36 -8.69
CA MET A 1 0.15 11.52 -9.89
C MET A 1 -1.33 11.36 -10.14
N THR A 2 -1.77 11.46 -11.39
CA THR A 2 -3.16 11.22 -11.81
C THR A 2 -3.33 9.79 -12.34
N LEU A 3 -4.58 9.34 -12.53
CA LEU A 3 -4.85 8.04 -13.17
C LEU A 3 -4.33 7.99 -14.61
N HIS A 4 -4.39 9.12 -15.32
CA HIS A 4 -3.84 9.21 -16.67
C HIS A 4 -2.33 8.98 -16.65
N ASP A 5 -1.60 9.63 -15.72
CA ASP A 5 -0.16 9.44 -15.57
C ASP A 5 0.19 7.97 -15.24
N LEU A 6 -0.65 7.28 -14.44
CA LEU A 6 -0.45 5.87 -14.14
C LEU A 6 -0.56 4.98 -15.40
N HIS A 7 -1.49 5.30 -16.30
CA HIS A 7 -1.70 4.53 -17.54
C HIS A 7 -0.64 4.78 -18.62
N THR A 8 0.23 5.79 -18.48
CA THR A 8 1.36 5.99 -19.39
C THR A 8 2.59 5.16 -19.01
N LEU A 9 2.61 4.58 -17.81
CA LEU A 9 3.66 3.69 -17.33
C LEU A 9 3.56 2.31 -17.97
N SER A 10 4.68 1.59 -18.04
CA SER A 10 4.65 0.16 -18.33
C SER A 10 3.91 -0.60 -17.20
N PRO A 11 3.36 -1.80 -17.47
CA PRO A 11 2.71 -2.61 -16.44
C PRO A 11 3.61 -2.87 -15.22
N GLY A 12 4.92 -3.05 -15.42
CA GLY A 12 5.87 -3.26 -14.34
C GLY A 12 6.09 -2.01 -13.47
N GLU A 13 6.18 -0.83 -14.09
CA GLU A 13 6.31 0.44 -13.36
C GLU A 13 5.02 0.77 -12.60
N ALA A 14 3.84 0.55 -13.21
CA ALA A 14 2.56 0.72 -12.56
C ALA A 14 2.41 -0.23 -11.35
N ALA A 15 2.76 -1.52 -11.52
CA ALA A 15 2.73 -2.49 -10.43
C ALA A 15 3.68 -2.10 -9.29
N SER A 16 4.90 -1.68 -9.60
CA SER A 16 5.88 -1.22 -8.59
C SER A 16 5.41 0.01 -7.82
N LEU A 17 4.61 0.87 -8.44
CA LEU A 17 4.04 2.03 -7.77
C LEU A 17 2.84 1.64 -6.89
N LEU A 18 1.98 0.75 -7.39
CA LEU A 18 0.81 0.25 -6.66
C LEU A 18 1.18 -0.65 -5.48
N SER A 19 2.32 -1.36 -5.53
CA SER A 19 2.83 -2.15 -4.41
C SER A 19 3.16 -1.29 -3.18
N GLY A 20 3.35 0.02 -3.35
CA GLY A 20 3.51 0.95 -2.24
C GLY A 20 2.22 1.18 -1.43
N ALA A 21 1.05 0.87 -2.00
CA ALA A 21 -0.24 1.01 -1.33
C ALA A 21 -0.65 -0.23 -0.53
N CYS A 22 -0.24 -1.42 -0.97
CA CYS A 22 -0.50 -2.68 -0.29
C CYS A 22 0.66 -3.65 -0.54
N GLY A 23 1.20 -4.21 0.55
CA GLY A 23 2.29 -5.19 0.48
C GLY A 23 1.86 -6.61 0.12
N SER A 24 0.58 -6.88 -0.14
CA SER A 24 0.12 -8.21 -0.55
C SER A 24 0.39 -8.45 -2.04
N SER A 25 1.17 -9.50 -2.33
CA SER A 25 1.46 -9.94 -3.70
C SER A 25 0.20 -10.39 -4.42
N THR A 26 -0.69 -11.11 -3.74
CA THR A 26 -1.98 -11.55 -4.28
C THR A 26 -2.84 -10.36 -4.65
N TRP A 27 -2.97 -9.37 -3.76
CA TRP A 27 -3.75 -8.16 -4.03
C TRP A 27 -3.23 -7.42 -5.27
N LEU A 28 -1.90 -7.24 -5.34
CA LEU A 28 -1.26 -6.53 -6.46
C LEU A 28 -1.47 -7.27 -7.78
N ASN A 29 -1.20 -8.57 -7.81
CA ASN A 29 -1.35 -9.38 -9.02
C ASN A 29 -2.79 -9.36 -9.54
N ARG A 30 -3.78 -9.48 -8.65
CA ARG A 30 -5.20 -9.41 -8.99
C ARG A 30 -5.61 -8.03 -9.48
N LEU A 31 -5.13 -6.96 -8.83
CA LEU A 31 -5.47 -5.61 -9.24
C LEU A 31 -4.90 -5.28 -10.62
N MET A 32 -3.70 -5.78 -10.92
CA MET A 32 -3.05 -5.57 -12.22
C MET A 32 -3.75 -6.30 -13.38
N GLU A 33 -4.64 -7.26 -13.12
CA GLU A 33 -5.52 -7.84 -14.16
C GLU A 33 -6.53 -6.81 -14.71
N TYR A 34 -6.80 -5.74 -13.96
CA TYR A 34 -7.69 -4.64 -14.35
C TYR A 34 -6.93 -3.45 -14.96
N PHE A 35 -5.60 -3.52 -15.05
CA PHE A 35 -4.81 -2.46 -15.65
C PHE A 35 -4.80 -2.58 -17.19
N PRO A 36 -5.02 -1.49 -17.95
CA PRO A 36 -5.33 -0.13 -17.48
C PRO A 36 -6.77 -0.01 -16.99
N PHE A 37 -6.97 0.78 -15.93
CA PHE A 37 -8.26 0.91 -15.26
C PHE A 37 -9.23 1.76 -16.09
N THR A 38 -10.51 1.44 -16.02
CA THR A 38 -11.53 2.23 -16.75
C THR A 38 -11.77 3.59 -16.08
N SER A 39 -11.66 3.64 -14.75
CA SER A 39 -11.78 4.87 -13.97
C SER A 39 -11.17 4.68 -12.59
N LEU A 40 -10.94 5.78 -11.87
CA LEU A 40 -10.47 5.73 -10.48
C LEU A 40 -11.49 4.99 -9.59
N GLN A 41 -12.78 5.16 -9.87
CA GLN A 41 -13.84 4.52 -9.10
C GLN A 41 -13.85 3.01 -9.31
N GLU A 42 -13.52 2.54 -10.52
CA GLU A 42 -13.41 1.13 -10.83
C GLU A 42 -12.16 0.52 -10.15
N MET A 43 -11.01 1.20 -10.26
CA MET A 43 -9.78 0.81 -9.56
C MET A 43 -10.01 0.64 -8.04
N LEU A 44 -10.68 1.59 -7.38
CA LEU A 44 -10.95 1.53 -5.94
C LEU A 44 -11.91 0.39 -5.58
N ARG A 45 -12.96 0.17 -6.38
CA ARG A 45 -13.89 -0.96 -6.16
C ARG A 45 -13.21 -2.31 -6.36
N ALA A 46 -12.37 -2.45 -7.39
CA ALA A 46 -11.60 -3.66 -7.64
C ALA A 46 -10.66 -3.93 -6.46
N SER A 47 -9.92 -2.90 -6.03
CA SER A 47 -9.01 -2.95 -4.87
C SER A 47 -9.70 -3.46 -3.61
N GLU A 48 -10.87 -2.91 -3.27
CA GLU A 48 -11.64 -3.32 -2.10
C GLU A 48 -12.17 -4.75 -2.22
N LYS A 49 -12.74 -5.08 -3.39
CA LYS A 49 -13.27 -6.42 -3.66
C LYS A 49 -12.20 -7.49 -3.53
N ILE A 50 -11.04 -7.28 -4.14
CA ILE A 50 -9.91 -8.22 -4.09
C ILE A 50 -9.47 -8.44 -2.64
N TRP A 51 -9.32 -7.35 -1.87
CA TRP A 51 -8.91 -7.45 -0.47
C TRP A 51 -9.85 -8.32 0.38
N TYR A 52 -11.17 -8.18 0.20
CA TYR A 52 -12.14 -8.93 1.01
C TYR A 52 -12.51 -10.31 0.47
N GLN A 53 -12.36 -10.53 -0.85
CA GLN A 53 -12.87 -11.75 -1.50
C GLN A 53 -11.75 -12.69 -1.95
N ASP A 54 -10.58 -12.15 -2.31
CA ASP A 54 -9.50 -12.92 -2.93
C ASP A 54 -8.27 -13.03 -2.01
N CYS A 55 -8.09 -12.11 -1.05
CA CYS A 55 -7.04 -12.19 -0.04
C CYS A 55 -7.51 -12.92 1.22
N GLY A 56 -6.66 -13.80 1.74
CA GLY A 56 -6.86 -14.48 3.02
C GLY A 56 -5.81 -14.09 4.06
N GLU A 57 -5.80 -14.80 5.19
CA GLU A 57 -4.86 -14.57 6.29
C GLU A 57 -3.39 -14.48 5.86
N PRO A 58 -2.85 -15.37 4.98
CA PRO A 58 -1.46 -15.26 4.56
C PRO A 58 -1.16 -13.96 3.81
N ASP A 59 -2.10 -13.49 2.99
CA ASP A 59 -1.97 -12.26 2.19
C ASP A 59 -2.01 -11.02 3.07
N TRP A 60 -2.86 -11.04 4.11
CA TRP A 60 -2.95 -9.96 5.09
C TRP A 60 -1.67 -9.88 5.93
N LEU A 61 -1.13 -11.02 6.37
CA LEU A 61 0.14 -11.08 7.10
C LEU A 61 1.31 -10.60 6.24
N GLU A 62 1.34 -10.96 4.96
CA GLU A 62 2.30 -10.43 4.00
C GLU A 62 2.17 -8.90 3.91
N ALA A 63 0.96 -8.38 3.71
CA ALA A 63 0.73 -6.94 3.67
C ALA A 63 1.26 -6.26 4.95
N PHE A 64 0.93 -6.77 6.14
CA PHE A 64 1.40 -6.20 7.40
C PHE A 64 2.92 -6.27 7.59
N SER A 65 3.58 -7.30 7.05
CA SER A 65 5.05 -7.39 7.09
C SER A 65 5.76 -6.27 6.33
N HIS A 66 5.07 -5.65 5.38
CA HIS A 66 5.54 -4.49 4.62
C HIS A 66 5.28 -3.15 5.32
N HIS A 67 4.59 -3.15 6.47
CA HIS A 67 4.37 -1.97 7.27
C HIS A 67 5.31 -1.90 8.48
N PRO A 68 5.87 -0.71 8.75
CA PRO A 68 6.65 -0.46 9.96
C PRO A 68 5.73 -0.50 11.18
N LYS A 69 6.24 -1.09 12.27
CA LYS A 69 5.51 -1.17 13.53
C LYS A 69 5.21 0.24 14.05
N ILE A 70 3.96 0.46 14.48
CA ILE A 70 3.55 1.75 15.07
C ILE A 70 4.40 2.06 16.30
N GLY A 71 4.98 3.26 16.33
CA GLY A 71 5.83 3.74 17.42
C GLY A 71 7.31 3.33 17.33
N ASP A 72 7.70 2.48 16.37
CA ASP A 72 9.11 2.14 16.12
C ASP A 72 9.69 3.02 15.01
N ILE A 73 9.88 4.30 15.35
CA ILE A 73 10.40 5.33 14.42
C ILE A 73 11.82 5.02 13.94
N LYS A 74 12.59 4.20 14.67
CA LYS A 74 13.94 3.79 14.24
C LYS A 74 13.88 2.70 13.16
N SER A 75 12.95 1.76 13.27
CA SER A 75 12.76 0.72 12.23
C SER A 75 12.27 1.29 10.89
N LEU A 76 11.59 2.44 10.91
CA LEU A 76 11.11 3.15 9.72
C LEU A 76 12.23 3.50 8.74
N SER A 77 13.40 3.93 9.24
CA SER A 77 14.49 4.39 8.37
C SER A 77 15.35 3.25 7.79
N GLU A 78 15.44 2.11 8.47
CA GLU A 78 16.39 1.05 8.11
C GLU A 78 15.76 -0.10 7.29
N LYS A 79 14.52 -0.52 7.60
CA LYS A 79 13.88 -1.67 6.94
C LYS A 79 12.87 -1.31 5.85
N PHE A 80 12.34 -0.10 5.89
CA PHE A 80 11.22 0.34 5.04
C PHE A 80 11.56 1.59 4.25
N ALA A 81 12.80 1.74 3.77
CA ALA A 81 13.28 2.98 3.15
C ALA A 81 12.35 3.51 2.03
N SER A 82 11.75 2.62 1.23
CA SER A 82 10.83 2.98 0.14
C SER A 82 9.44 3.46 0.58
N THR A 83 8.92 3.03 1.74
CA THR A 83 7.61 3.42 2.29
C THR A 83 7.70 4.27 3.55
N SER A 84 8.92 4.50 4.06
CA SER A 84 9.24 5.22 5.29
C SER A 84 8.62 6.62 5.37
N HIS A 85 8.65 7.35 4.25
CA HIS A 85 8.06 8.68 4.15
C HIS A 85 6.53 8.67 4.21
N LEU A 86 5.87 7.60 3.73
CA LEU A 86 4.41 7.45 3.83
C LEU A 86 4.03 7.08 5.27
N ALA A 87 4.66 6.05 5.82
CA ALA A 87 4.38 5.59 7.17
C ALA A 87 4.72 6.63 8.26
N GLY A 88 5.79 7.40 8.10
CA GLY A 88 6.13 8.51 9.00
C GLY A 88 5.10 9.64 8.98
N LYS A 89 4.47 9.91 7.83
CA LYS A 89 3.34 10.84 7.74
C LYS A 89 2.08 10.28 8.39
N GLU A 90 1.79 9.00 8.18
CA GLU A 90 0.62 8.34 8.77
C GLU A 90 0.71 8.23 10.29
N GLN A 91 1.92 8.08 10.84
CA GLN A 91 2.18 8.01 12.28
C GLN A 91 2.56 9.35 12.91
N SER A 92 2.43 10.49 12.21
CA SER A 92 2.86 11.79 12.75
C SER A 92 2.11 12.17 14.03
N ALA A 93 0.83 11.80 14.13
CA ALA A 93 0.01 12.05 15.32
C ALA A 93 0.40 11.16 16.52
N VAL A 94 1.06 10.01 16.29
CA VAL A 94 1.57 9.16 17.38
C VAL A 94 2.75 9.81 18.08
N ALA A 95 3.56 10.59 17.35
CA ALA A 95 4.65 11.37 17.94
C ALA A 95 4.16 12.55 18.79
N GLU A 96 2.94 13.04 18.53
CA GLU A 96 2.32 14.16 19.25
C GLU A 96 1.42 13.72 20.41
N ALA A 97 0.97 12.46 20.43
CA ALA A 97 0.21 11.90 21.53
C ALA A 97 1.13 11.70 22.76
N SER A 98 1.01 12.58 23.75
CA SER A 98 1.66 12.39 25.05
C SER A 98 1.10 11.13 25.75
N GLU A 99 1.96 10.38 26.43
CA GLU A 99 1.53 9.42 27.45
C GLU A 99 0.77 10.18 28.55
N GLU A 100 -0.56 10.27 28.44
CA GLU A 100 -1.38 10.49 29.64
C GLU A 100 -1.36 9.18 30.43
N LEU A 101 -0.66 9.24 31.58
CA LEU A 101 -0.58 8.21 32.62
C LEU A 101 -1.92 8.04 33.36
#